data_AF-A0A9D8VKL2-F1
#
_entry.id   AF-A0A9D8VKL2-F1
#
_cell.length_a   1.000
_cell.length_b   1.000
_cell.length_c   1.000
_cell.angle_alpha   90.00
_cell.angle_beta   90.00
_cell.angle_gamma   90.00
#
_symmetry.space_group_name_H-M   'P 1'
#
loop_
_entity.id
_entity.type
_entity.pdbx_description
1 polymer ?
#
loop_
_entity_poly.entity_id
_entity_poly.type
_entity_poly.pdbx_seq_one_letter_code
_entity_poly.pdbx_strand_id
1 'polypeptide(L)'
;MSARPRTLTKKDVARRVSELVDSPIYKCEPWVSAVVDALGGLMMEADPEVRIELRDFGVFEVKKTKAKPKARNPKTNETVFIPSRRKTHFKPSKKLKAVLQQPLLDLNYEVPQGSADELGEVLLEDAAY
;
A
#
# COMPACT_ATOMS: atom_id res chain seq x y z
N MET A 1 -7.64 18.64 12.38
CA MET A 1 -7.00 18.13 11.16
C MET A 1 -5.83 17.26 11.59
N SER A 2 -5.86 15.94 11.31
CA SER A 2 -4.74 15.06 11.69
C SER A 2 -3.48 15.48 10.94
N ALA A 3 -2.36 15.58 11.66
CA ALA A 3 -1.06 15.89 11.06
C ALA A 3 -0.72 14.82 10.01
N ARG A 4 -0.06 15.23 8.91
CA ARG A 4 0.38 14.28 7.88
C ARG A 4 1.44 13.34 8.48
N PRO A 5 1.35 12.03 8.23
CA PRO A 5 2.38 11.10 8.67
C PRO A 5 3.73 11.43 8.02
N ARG A 6 4.82 11.00 8.65
CA ARG A 6 6.18 11.17 8.12
C ARG A 6 6.28 10.60 6.70
N THR A 7 6.71 11.43 5.75
CA THR A 7 7.01 10.99 4.38
C THR A 7 8.43 10.47 4.28
N LEU A 8 8.60 9.27 3.72
CA LEU A 8 9.91 8.73 3.32
C LEU A 8 10.08 8.88 1.80
N THR A 9 11.30 9.16 1.37
CA THR A 9 11.65 9.44 -0.03
C THR A 9 12.58 8.38 -0.61
N LYS A 10 12.84 8.45 -1.93
CA LYS A 10 13.86 7.63 -2.59
C LYS A 10 15.24 7.72 -1.90
N LYS A 11 15.57 8.89 -1.35
CA LYS A 11 16.83 9.11 -0.62
C LYS A 11 16.89 8.32 0.70
N ASP A 12 15.77 8.17 1.39
CA ASP A 12 15.70 7.37 2.62
C ASP A 12 15.86 5.88 2.32
N VAL A 13 15.30 5.41 1.20
CA VAL A 13 15.52 4.04 0.70
C VAL A 13 17.00 3.84 0.35
N ALA A 14 17.62 4.79 -0.38
CA ALA A 14 19.04 4.72 -0.72
C ALA A 14 19.95 4.71 0.50
N ARG A 15 19.61 5.46 1.56
CA ARG A 15 20.32 5.42 2.84
C ARG A 15 20.20 4.04 3.49
N ARG A 16 19.00 3.44 3.52
CA ARG A 16 18.81 2.08 4.04
C ARG A 16 19.59 1.03 3.23
N VAL A 17 19.65 1.16 1.90
CA VAL A 17 20.46 0.26 1.07
C VAL A 17 21.94 0.41 1.38
N SER A 18 22.41 1.66 1.50
CA SER A 18 23.79 1.99 1.88
C SER A 18 24.20 1.34 3.20
N GLU A 19 23.32 1.36 4.22
CA GLU A 19 23.51 0.65 5.49
C GLU A 19 23.56 -0.88 5.33
N LEU A 20 22.67 -1.45 4.52
CA LEU A 20 22.56 -2.91 4.34
C LEU A 20 23.74 -3.52 3.57
N VAL A 21 24.32 -2.78 2.62
CA VAL A 21 25.39 -3.28 1.74
C VAL A 21 26.77 -2.72 2.10
N ASP A 22 26.87 -1.93 3.18
CA ASP A 22 28.09 -1.25 3.62
C ASP A 22 28.81 -0.50 2.47
N SER A 23 28.05 0.36 1.78
CA SER A 23 28.55 1.09 0.62
C SER A 23 28.15 2.56 0.69
N PRO A 24 29.00 3.51 0.23
CA PRO A 24 28.65 4.93 0.24
C PRO A 24 27.33 5.25 -0.47
N ILE A 25 26.55 6.17 0.12
CA ILE A 25 25.21 6.53 -0.37
C ILE A 25 25.19 6.97 -1.84
N TYR A 26 26.21 7.70 -2.32
CA TYR A 26 26.29 8.17 -3.70
C TYR A 26 26.39 7.02 -4.72
N LYS A 27 26.88 5.84 -4.31
CA LYS A 27 26.88 4.63 -5.15
C LYS A 27 25.51 3.94 -5.15
N CYS A 28 24.79 4.01 -4.03
CA CYS A 28 23.52 3.33 -3.84
C CYS A 28 22.33 4.11 -4.44
N GLU A 29 22.37 5.44 -4.44
CA GLU A 29 21.32 6.30 -5.01
C GLU A 29 20.99 5.95 -6.48
N PRO A 30 21.98 5.80 -7.40
CA PRO A 30 21.74 5.36 -8.77
C PRO A 30 21.10 3.96 -8.85
N TRP A 31 21.52 3.01 -8.00
CA TRP A 31 20.96 1.65 -8.00
C TRP A 31 19.48 1.65 -7.60
N VAL A 32 19.14 2.39 -6.54
CA VAL A 32 17.73 2.53 -6.12
C VAL A 32 16.92 3.22 -7.20
N SER A 33 17.46 4.24 -7.87
CA SER A 33 16.76 4.84 -9.01
C SER A 33 16.51 3.82 -10.11
N ALA A 34 17.55 3.10 -10.54
CA ALA A 34 17.44 2.12 -11.60
C ALA A 34 16.40 1.04 -11.31
N VAL A 35 16.30 0.55 -10.07
CA VAL A 35 15.27 -0.42 -9.68
C VAL A 35 13.86 0.18 -9.77
N VAL A 36 13.66 1.40 -9.28
CA VAL A 36 12.35 2.08 -9.35
C VAL A 36 11.95 2.35 -10.80
N ASP A 37 12.90 2.83 -11.61
CA ASP A 37 12.70 3.15 -13.02
C ASP A 37 12.38 1.87 -13.83
N ALA A 38 13.10 0.76 -13.57
CA ALA A 38 12.85 -0.53 -14.19
C ALA A 38 11.48 -1.11 -13.81
N LEU A 39 11.10 -1.09 -12.52
CA LEU A 39 9.77 -1.54 -12.09
C LEU A 39 8.66 -0.72 -12.73
N GLY A 40 8.83 0.60 -12.79
CA GLY A 40 7.90 1.51 -13.47
C GLY A 40 7.78 1.20 -14.95
N GLY A 41 8.92 1.03 -15.65
CA GLY A 41 8.99 0.66 -17.07
C GLY A 41 8.21 -0.61 -17.37
N LEU A 42 8.53 -1.71 -16.67
CA LEU A 42 7.86 -3.00 -16.82
C LEU A 42 6.33 -2.91 -16.63
N MET A 43 5.87 -2.06 -15.71
CA MET A 43 4.43 -1.84 -15.50
C MET A 43 3.79 -0.97 -16.58
N MET A 44 4.48 0.03 -17.11
CA MET A 44 3.98 0.89 -18.19
C MET A 44 3.87 0.11 -19.52
N GLU A 45 4.86 -0.73 -19.80
CA GLU A 45 4.98 -1.59 -20.98
C GLU A 45 4.02 -2.79 -20.97
N ALA A 46 3.35 -3.06 -19.84
CA ALA A 46 2.44 -4.19 -19.70
C ALA A 46 1.33 -4.18 -20.76
N ASP A 47 1.21 -5.23 -21.57
CA ASP A 47 0.15 -5.36 -22.57
C ASP A 47 -0.62 -6.68 -22.46
N PRO A 48 -1.89 -6.69 -22.03
CA PRO A 48 -2.57 -5.65 -21.27
C PRO A 48 -2.27 -5.70 -19.76
N GLU A 49 -1.65 -6.79 -19.29
CA GLU A 49 -1.46 -7.10 -17.88
C GLU A 49 -0.06 -7.65 -17.64
N VAL A 50 0.49 -7.40 -16.46
CA VAL A 50 1.77 -7.99 -16.03
C VAL A 50 1.72 -8.27 -14.54
N ARG A 51 2.44 -9.30 -14.12
CA ARG A 51 2.66 -9.64 -12.72
C ARG A 51 4.16 -9.70 -12.44
N ILE A 52 4.65 -8.76 -11.64
CA ILE A 52 6.06 -8.69 -11.22
C ILE A 52 6.13 -9.14 -9.77
N GLU A 53 6.81 -10.26 -9.53
CA GLU A 53 7.01 -10.80 -8.19
C GLU A 53 8.41 -10.50 -7.67
N LEU A 54 8.46 -9.80 -6.53
CA LEU A 54 9.68 -9.61 -5.75
C LEU A 54 9.52 -10.45 -4.48
N ARG A 55 10.14 -11.63 -4.46
CA ARG A 55 10.03 -12.59 -3.34
C ARG A 55 10.35 -11.90 -2.02
N ASP A 56 9.63 -12.31 -0.98
CA ASP A 56 9.70 -11.76 0.39
C ASP A 56 9.23 -10.31 0.56
N PHE A 57 9.07 -9.56 -0.52
CA PHE A 57 8.53 -8.20 -0.51
C PHE A 57 7.05 -8.15 -0.93
N GLY A 58 6.72 -8.66 -2.11
CA GLY A 58 5.36 -8.66 -2.61
C GLY A 58 5.26 -8.79 -4.13
N VAL A 59 4.05 -8.53 -4.63
CA VAL A 59 3.71 -8.66 -6.05
C VAL A 59 3.11 -7.35 -6.55
N PHE A 60 3.66 -6.81 -7.63
CA PHE A 60 3.06 -5.72 -8.39
C PHE A 60 2.29 -6.30 -9.57
N GLU A 61 1.05 -5.85 -9.74
CA GLU A 61 0.18 -6.30 -10.82
C GLU A 61 -0.36 -5.09 -11.59
N VAL A 62 -0.33 -5.18 -12.92
CA VAL A 62 -1.15 -4.34 -13.80
C VAL A 62 -2.32 -5.18 -14.27
N LYS A 63 -3.55 -4.71 -14.01
CA LYS A 63 -4.78 -5.45 -14.28
C LYS A 63 -5.82 -4.62 -15.00
N LYS A 64 -6.62 -5.25 -15.86
CA LYS A 64 -7.82 -4.65 -16.44
C LYS A 64 -8.87 -4.44 -15.35
N THR A 65 -9.55 -3.32 -15.41
CA THR A 65 -10.70 -3.04 -14.55
C THR A 65 -11.97 -2.98 -15.37
N LYS A 66 -13.04 -3.61 -14.86
CA LYS A 66 -14.36 -3.54 -15.47
C LYS A 66 -14.84 -2.09 -15.48
N ALA A 67 -15.49 -1.69 -16.56
CA ALA A 67 -16.27 -0.46 -16.61
C ALA A 67 -17.22 -0.41 -15.41
N LYS A 68 -17.25 0.73 -14.72
CA LYS A 68 -18.18 0.94 -13.60
C LYS A 68 -19.24 1.96 -14.04
N PRO A 69 -20.54 1.66 -13.88
CA PRO A 69 -21.61 2.60 -14.22
C PRO A 69 -21.82 3.73 -13.19
N LYS A 70 -20.95 3.87 -12.18
CA LYS A 70 -21.23 4.64 -10.96
C LYS A 70 -20.46 5.95 -10.80
N ALA A 71 -19.88 6.54 -11.86
CA ALA A 71 -19.55 7.95 -11.74
C ALA A 71 -20.84 8.75 -11.90
N ARG A 72 -21.17 9.56 -10.90
CA ARG A 72 -22.13 10.64 -11.09
C ARG A 72 -21.37 11.93 -11.25
N ASN A 73 -21.82 12.79 -12.16
CA ASN A 73 -21.31 14.16 -12.20
C ASN A 73 -21.71 14.85 -10.88
N PRO A 74 -20.76 15.31 -10.03
CA PRO A 74 -21.09 15.93 -8.76
C PRO A 74 -21.95 17.19 -8.88
N LYS A 75 -21.92 17.85 -10.06
CA LYS A 75 -22.67 19.07 -10.33
C LYS A 75 -24.08 18.80 -10.89
N THR A 76 -24.24 17.78 -11.74
CA THR A 76 -25.52 17.50 -12.45
C THR A 76 -26.24 16.24 -11.99
N ASN A 77 -25.60 15.41 -11.16
CA ASN A 77 -26.09 14.11 -10.68
C ASN A 77 -26.35 13.07 -11.79
N GLU A 78 -25.99 13.38 -13.04
CA GLU A 78 -26.14 12.48 -14.18
C GLU A 78 -25.15 11.32 -14.13
N THR A 79 -25.55 10.19 -14.69
CA THR A 79 -24.73 8.99 -14.74
C THR A 79 -23.68 9.12 -15.85
N VAL A 80 -22.42 9.03 -15.49
CA VAL A 80 -21.27 9.04 -16.40
C VAL A 80 -20.68 7.64 -16.46
N PHE A 81 -20.55 7.12 -17.68
CA PHE A 81 -19.91 5.83 -17.92
C PHE A 81 -18.39 6.00 -17.96
N ILE A 82 -17.69 5.29 -17.06
CA ILE A 82 -16.23 5.26 -17.06
C ILE A 82 -15.76 4.06 -17.89
N PRO A 83 -14.94 4.25 -18.94
CA PRO A 83 -14.42 3.14 -19.72
C PRO A 83 -13.51 2.24 -18.88
N SER A 84 -13.43 0.97 -19.29
CA SER A 84 -12.48 0.00 -18.74
C SER A 84 -11.06 0.51 -18.93
N ARG A 85 -10.23 0.45 -17.88
CA ARG A 85 -8.82 0.86 -17.92
C ARG A 85 -7.94 -0.11 -17.13
N ARG A 86 -6.63 -0.04 -17.36
CA ARG A 86 -5.63 -0.71 -16.54
C ARG A 86 -5.50 -0.01 -15.18
N LYS A 87 -5.22 -0.77 -14.12
CA LYS A 87 -4.84 -0.27 -12.80
C LYS A 87 -3.70 -1.07 -12.23
N THR A 88 -2.89 -0.42 -11.40
CA THR A 88 -1.84 -1.05 -10.63
C THR A 88 -2.38 -1.57 -9.30
N HIS A 89 -1.80 -2.66 -8.80
CA HIS A 89 -2.13 -3.24 -7.52
C HIS A 89 -0.87 -3.82 -6.90
N PHE A 90 -0.61 -3.53 -5.62
CA PHE A 90 0.48 -4.13 -4.86
C PHE A 90 -0.09 -5.10 -3.83
N LYS A 91 0.40 -6.34 -3.86
CA LYS A 91 0.10 -7.37 -2.86
C LYS A 91 1.31 -7.55 -1.97
N PRO A 92 1.27 -7.10 -0.70
CA PRO A 92 2.39 -7.29 0.21
C PRO A 92 2.60 -8.78 0.52
N SER A 93 3.85 -9.17 0.78
CA SER A 93 4.22 -10.54 1.15
C SER A 93 3.56 -10.96 2.47
N LYS A 94 3.50 -12.28 2.71
CA LYS A 94 3.00 -12.82 3.99
C LYS A 94 3.76 -12.25 5.18
N LYS A 95 5.10 -12.15 5.07
CA LYS A 95 5.97 -11.58 6.10
C LYS A 95 5.60 -10.14 6.43
N LEU A 96 5.40 -9.30 5.40
CA LEU A 96 5.03 -7.90 5.61
C LEU A 96 3.64 -7.77 6.24
N LYS A 97 2.67 -8.56 5.76
CA LYS A 97 1.31 -8.57 6.34
C LYS A 97 1.31 -8.99 7.81
N ALA A 98 2.05 -10.04 8.16
CA ALA A 98 2.08 -10.55 9.53
C ALA A 98 2.55 -9.50 10.55
N VAL A 99 3.49 -8.63 10.15
CA VAL A 99 3.94 -7.52 11.01
C VAL A 99 2.91 -6.39 11.06
N LEU A 100 2.34 -6.02 9.90
CA LEU A 100 1.44 -4.85 9.80
C LEU A 100 -0.01 -5.11 10.26
N GLN A 101 -0.40 -6.37 10.43
CA GLN A 101 -1.75 -6.76 10.87
C GLN A 101 -1.83 -7.05 12.37
N GLN A 102 -0.75 -6.79 13.13
CA GLN A 102 -0.81 -6.85 14.58
C GLN A 102 -1.76 -5.76 15.10
N PRO A 103 -2.67 -6.09 16.04
CA PRO A 103 -3.56 -5.11 16.67
C PRO A 103 -2.78 -3.92 17.22
N LEU A 104 -3.36 -2.71 17.09
CA LEU A 104 -2.73 -1.48 17.57
C LEU A 104 -2.53 -1.51 19.09
N LEU A 105 -3.46 -2.14 19.81
CA LEU A 105 -3.40 -2.34 21.25
C LEU A 105 -2.15 -3.15 21.65
N ASP A 106 -1.88 -4.27 20.96
CA ASP A 106 -0.70 -5.13 21.20
C ASP A 106 0.62 -4.40 20.95
N LEU A 107 0.59 -3.34 20.14
CA LEU A 107 1.73 -2.50 19.80
C LEU A 107 1.82 -1.23 20.66
N ASN A 108 0.97 -1.09 21.68
CA ASN A 108 0.88 0.08 22.55
C ASN A 108 0.62 1.40 21.80
N TYR A 109 -0.14 1.33 20.69
CA TYR A 109 -0.63 2.51 19.99
C TYR A 109 -2.01 2.92 20.50
N GLU A 110 -2.35 4.21 20.34
CA GLU A 110 -3.71 4.68 20.54
C GLU A 110 -4.66 3.94 19.60
N VAL A 111 -5.71 3.35 20.19
CA VAL A 111 -6.76 2.66 19.47
C VAL A 111 -7.76 3.70 18.95
N PRO A 112 -8.08 3.72 17.64
CA PRO A 112 -9.07 4.65 17.10
C PRO A 112 -10.49 4.32 17.57
N GLN A 113 -11.31 5.37 17.71
CA GLN A 113 -12.72 5.25 18.07
C GLN A 113 -13.47 4.28 17.15
N GLY A 114 -14.18 3.32 17.75
CA GLY A 114 -14.94 2.29 17.04
C GLY A 114 -14.12 1.05 16.68
N SER A 115 -12.89 0.90 17.21
CA SER A 115 -12.20 -0.38 17.15
C SER A 115 -12.92 -1.44 17.99
N ALA A 116 -12.84 -2.70 17.57
CA ALA A 116 -13.31 -3.81 18.39
C ALA A 116 -12.55 -3.90 19.73
N ASP A 117 -11.32 -3.40 19.78
CA ASP A 117 -10.50 -3.36 20.99
C ASP A 117 -11.05 -2.40 22.06
N GLU A 118 -11.83 -1.37 21.67
CA GLU A 118 -12.52 -0.48 22.63
C GLU A 118 -13.76 -1.13 23.23
N LEU A 119 -14.37 -2.08 22.51
CA LEU A 119 -15.59 -2.78 22.95
C LEU A 119 -15.30 -3.92 23.96
N GLY A 120 -14.01 -4.17 24.25
CA GLY A 120 -13.53 -5.26 25.09
C GLY A 120 -13.88 -5.16 26.58
N GLU A 121 -14.35 -4.02 27.07
CA GLU A 121 -14.94 -3.92 28.43
C GLU A 121 -16.46 -4.10 28.46
N VAL A 122 -17.17 -3.88 27.35
CA VAL A 122 -18.66 -3.84 27.35
C VAL A 122 -19.28 -5.19 26.96
N LEU A 123 -18.61 -6.00 26.13
CA LEU A 123 -19.21 -7.22 25.57
C LEU A 123 -19.11 -8.46 26.46
N LEU A 124 -18.41 -8.42 27.59
CA LEU A 124 -18.31 -9.55 28.53
C LEU A 124 -19.33 -9.46 29.68
N GLU A 125 -19.88 -8.29 29.99
CA GLU A 125 -20.88 -8.14 31.05
C GLU A 125 -22.31 -8.42 30.55
N ASP A 126 -22.60 -8.13 29.27
CA ASP A 126 -23.94 -8.32 28.68
C ASP A 126 -24.16 -9.70 28.04
N ALA A 127 -23.16 -10.59 28.04
CA ALA A 127 -23.28 -11.95 27.50
C ALA A 127 -23.75 -13.00 28.53
N ALA A 128 -24.11 -12.55 29.75
CA ALA A 128 -24.63 -13.40 30.82
C ALA A 128 -26.07 -13.00 31.21
N TYR A 129 -27.02 -13.14 30.28
CA TYR A 129 -28.44 -13.37 30.63
C TYR A 129 -29.17 -14.16 29.53
#